data_AF-A0A1Z9XB06-F1
#
_entry.id   AF-A0A1Z9XB06-F1
#
_cell.length_a   1.000
_cell.length_b   1.000
_cell.length_c   1.000
_cell.angle_alpha   90.00
_cell.angle_beta   90.00
_cell.angle_gamma   90.00
#
_symmetry.space_group_name_H-M   'P 1'
#
loop_
_entity.id
_entity.type
_entity.pdbx_description
1 polymer ?
#
loop_
_entity_poly.entity_id
_entity_poly.type
_entity_poly.pdbx_seq_one_letter_code
_entity_poly.pdbx_strand_id
1 'polypeptide(L)'
;MKIERNLLLDYQATCKMLPNVKPRTVTNILNSLLDSIMSQVDILNMTSDTPEPSIEYCGITLSSSDIHNIRSVADFGRIKTTPQGAKTLIALYQAGGLFSERDKKAKVEPVHDELIVYADSEAALIDKTLAIKEAERKAKEEREERINNPETLSVKDFTYSLLNDIFFVHLGKCTGQQEMNIGGIPVTKTVLPHRSNSGKSRDFEVTFYFTDECGERQTISKSSQYTGNRRNDADRNHGLPNSRRYQ
;
A
#
# COMPACT_ATOMS: atom_id res chain seq x y z
N MET A 1 -5.74 11.06 -13.94
CA MET A 1 -5.45 9.71 -13.41
C MET A 1 -4.26 9.80 -12.46
N LYS A 2 -4.31 9.20 -11.27
CA LYS A 2 -3.22 9.31 -10.28
C LYS A 2 -2.13 8.25 -10.57
N ILE A 3 -0.87 8.69 -10.70
CA ILE A 3 0.29 7.82 -10.93
C ILE A 3 0.50 6.89 -9.73
N GLU A 4 0.84 5.63 -9.99
CA GLU A 4 1.16 4.67 -8.94
C GLU A 4 2.32 5.17 -8.06
N ARG A 5 2.11 5.11 -6.75
CA ARG A 5 2.96 5.82 -5.79
C ARG A 5 4.38 5.25 -5.67
N ASN A 6 4.55 3.96 -5.97
CA ASN A 6 5.86 3.31 -6.06
C ASN A 6 6.70 3.83 -7.24
N LEU A 7 6.07 4.42 -8.26
CA LEU A 7 6.75 5.05 -9.40
C LEU A 7 7.21 6.48 -9.12
N LEU A 8 6.76 7.08 -8.00
CA LEU A 8 7.11 8.45 -7.64
C LEU A 8 8.44 8.52 -6.89
N LEU A 9 9.20 9.60 -7.14
CA LEU A 9 10.43 9.88 -6.40
C LEU A 9 10.17 10.24 -4.94
N ASP A 10 11.09 9.83 -4.06
CA ASP A 10 11.09 10.24 -2.66
C ASP A 10 11.40 11.74 -2.55
N TYR A 11 10.57 12.48 -1.81
CA TYR A 11 10.70 13.94 -1.69
C TYR A 11 12.07 14.38 -1.20
N GLN A 12 12.68 13.66 -0.24
CA GLN A 12 14.01 14.03 0.23
C GLN A 12 15.08 13.77 -0.82
N ALA A 13 14.93 12.73 -1.64
CA ALA A 13 15.82 12.48 -2.77
C ALA A 13 15.67 13.58 -3.82
N THR A 14 14.44 13.94 -4.18
CA THR A 14 14.14 15.05 -5.10
C THR A 14 14.80 16.35 -4.64
N CYS A 15 14.66 16.74 -3.37
CA CYS A 15 15.27 17.97 -2.87
C CYS A 15 16.81 17.93 -2.90
N LYS A 16 17.44 16.77 -2.76
CA LYS A 16 18.90 16.63 -2.84
C LYS A 16 19.45 16.77 -4.27
N MET A 17 18.60 16.63 -5.28
CA MET A 17 18.93 16.86 -6.69
C MET A 17 18.93 18.36 -7.07
N LEU A 18 18.56 19.24 -6.13
CA LEU A 18 18.70 20.70 -6.26
C LEU A 18 20.01 21.15 -5.57
N PRO A 19 21.00 21.65 -6.32
CA PRO A 19 22.25 22.12 -5.74
C PRO A 19 22.05 23.24 -4.73
N ASN A 20 22.92 23.30 -3.72
CA ASN A 20 22.96 24.37 -2.72
C ASN A 20 21.69 24.58 -1.88
N VAL A 21 20.69 23.69 -1.99
CA VAL A 21 19.42 23.77 -1.27
C VAL A 21 19.27 22.58 -0.34
N LYS A 22 19.05 22.84 0.96
CA LYS A 22 18.82 21.78 1.95
C LYS A 22 17.35 21.37 1.96
N PRO A 23 17.01 20.06 2.02
CA PRO A 23 15.62 19.60 2.07
C PRO A 23 14.78 20.26 3.18
N ARG A 24 15.38 20.49 4.36
CA ARG A 24 14.72 21.19 5.47
C ARG A 24 14.35 22.64 5.12
N THR A 25 15.22 23.34 4.38
CA THR A 25 14.95 24.71 3.89
C THR A 25 13.75 24.68 2.94
N VAL A 26 13.74 23.76 1.97
CA VAL A 26 12.60 23.58 1.05
C VAL A 26 11.32 23.33 1.83
N THR A 27 11.33 22.42 2.80
CA THR A 27 10.14 22.11 3.61
C THR A 27 9.61 23.34 4.35
N ASN A 28 10.49 24.13 4.96
CA ASN A 28 10.08 25.34 5.67
C ASN A 28 9.46 26.38 4.73
N ILE A 29 10.06 26.59 3.56
CA ILE A 29 9.54 27.52 2.54
C ILE A 29 8.18 27.03 2.07
N LEU A 30 8.05 25.77 1.67
CA LEU A 30 6.77 25.20 1.21
C LEU A 30 5.66 25.28 2.26
N ASN A 31 5.98 25.08 3.56
CA ASN A 31 5.00 25.28 4.63
C ASN A 31 4.54 26.73 4.70
N SER A 32 5.48 27.70 4.68
CA SER A 32 5.14 29.12 4.70
C SER A 32 4.29 29.55 3.49
N LEU A 33 4.58 28.99 2.31
CA LEU A 33 3.78 29.23 1.11
C LEU A 33 2.39 28.64 1.25
N LEU A 34 2.27 27.41 1.74
CA LEU A 34 0.98 26.77 1.97
C LEU A 34 0.14 27.53 3.00
N ASP A 35 0.74 27.97 4.11
CA ASP A 35 0.06 28.79 5.12
C ASP A 35 -0.44 30.11 4.50
N SER A 36 0.37 30.73 3.62
CA SER A 36 -0.03 31.95 2.91
C SER A 36 -1.22 31.71 1.97
N ILE A 37 -1.21 30.62 1.20
CA ILE A 37 -2.32 30.23 0.32
C ILE A 37 -3.58 29.95 1.15
N MET A 38 -3.46 29.18 2.23
CA MET A 38 -4.59 28.81 3.09
C MET A 38 -5.16 29.99 3.87
N SER A 39 -4.36 31.03 4.14
CA SER A 39 -4.85 32.26 4.77
C SER A 39 -5.83 33.04 3.89
N GLN A 40 -5.83 32.81 2.58
CA GLN A 40 -6.79 33.41 1.65
C GLN A 40 -8.13 32.66 1.60
N VAL A 41 -8.22 31.47 2.20
CA VAL A 41 -9.42 30.64 2.15
C VAL A 41 -10.43 31.16 3.16
N ASP A 42 -11.52 31.73 2.66
CA ASP A 42 -12.71 32.00 3.46
C ASP A 42 -13.58 30.74 3.54
N ILE A 43 -13.34 29.94 4.58
CA ILE A 43 -13.99 28.63 4.80
C ILE A 43 -15.52 28.78 4.87
N LEU A 44 -16.04 29.93 5.31
CA LEU A 44 -17.48 30.14 5.46
C LEU A 44 -18.19 30.41 4.13
N ASN A 45 -17.45 30.85 3.11
CA ASN A 45 -17.98 31.23 1.81
C ASN A 45 -17.50 30.32 0.65
N MET A 46 -16.73 29.26 0.95
CA MET A 46 -16.32 28.27 -0.04
C MET A 46 -17.52 27.51 -0.63
N THR A 47 -17.62 27.52 -1.94
CA THR A 47 -18.53 26.68 -2.75
C THR A 47 -17.73 25.80 -3.71
N SER A 48 -18.40 24.86 -4.38
CA SER A 48 -17.76 24.00 -5.42
C SER A 48 -17.17 24.79 -6.58
N ASP A 49 -17.67 26.01 -6.83
CA ASP A 49 -17.26 26.86 -7.95
C ASP A 49 -16.19 27.89 -7.54
N THR A 50 -15.79 27.89 -6.27
CA THR A 50 -14.75 28.79 -5.78
C THR A 50 -13.41 28.36 -6.39
N PRO A 51 -12.71 29.25 -7.11
CA PRO A 51 -11.41 28.92 -7.70
C PRO A 51 -10.41 28.58 -6.59
N GLU A 52 -9.47 27.69 -6.90
CA GLU A 52 -8.42 27.31 -5.96
C GLU A 52 -7.59 28.56 -5.59
N PRO A 53 -7.36 28.84 -4.31
CA PRO A 53 -6.53 29.97 -3.88
C PRO A 53 -5.11 29.83 -4.45
N SER A 54 -4.54 30.96 -4.84
CA SER A 54 -3.17 31.01 -5.37
C SER A 54 -2.42 32.25 -4.91
N ILE A 55 -1.10 32.15 -4.89
CA ILE A 55 -0.17 33.25 -4.57
C ILE A 55 0.83 33.44 -5.69
N GLU A 56 1.33 34.66 -5.84
CA GLU A 56 2.52 34.92 -6.64
C GLU A 56 3.76 34.81 -5.75
N TYR A 57 4.71 33.98 -6.15
CA TYR A 57 5.99 33.81 -5.45
C TYR A 57 7.14 33.70 -6.43
N CYS A 58 8.09 34.65 -6.37
CA CYS A 58 9.23 34.72 -7.29
C CYS A 58 8.83 34.71 -8.79
N GLY A 59 7.68 35.32 -9.12
CA GLY A 59 7.15 35.36 -10.49
C GLY A 59 6.50 34.06 -10.95
N ILE A 60 6.17 33.17 -10.01
CA ILE A 60 5.45 31.92 -10.25
C ILE A 60 4.14 31.96 -9.47
N THR A 61 3.03 31.77 -10.18
CA THR A 61 1.72 31.53 -9.57
C THR A 61 1.69 30.13 -8.97
N LEU A 62 1.37 30.01 -7.69
CA LEU A 62 1.31 28.72 -6.97
C LEU A 62 -0.05 28.55 -6.29
N SER A 63 -0.67 27.39 -6.47
CA SER A 63 -1.83 26.95 -5.70
C SER A 63 -1.47 25.92 -4.62
N SER A 64 -2.43 25.54 -3.77
CA SER A 64 -2.19 24.48 -2.79
C SER A 64 -1.93 23.13 -3.47
N SER A 65 -2.61 22.84 -4.58
CA SER A 65 -2.35 21.66 -5.41
C SER A 65 -0.91 21.57 -5.90
N ASP A 66 -0.29 22.69 -6.27
CA ASP A 66 1.13 22.70 -6.65
C ASP A 66 2.04 22.25 -5.50
N ILE A 67 1.79 22.77 -4.29
CA ILE A 67 2.54 22.37 -3.09
C ILE A 67 2.30 20.89 -2.74
N HIS A 68 1.07 20.41 -2.88
CA HIS A 68 0.71 19.00 -2.69
C HIS A 68 1.29 18.07 -3.76
N ASN A 69 1.53 18.56 -4.97
CA ASN A 69 2.22 17.83 -6.03
C ASN A 69 3.72 17.70 -5.71
N ILE A 70 4.35 18.78 -5.19
CA ILE A 70 5.74 18.73 -4.70
C ILE A 70 5.87 17.75 -3.52
N ARG A 71 4.88 17.78 -2.61
CA ARG A 71 4.83 16.95 -1.39
C ARG A 71 3.55 16.10 -1.37
N SER A 72 3.54 15.06 -2.18
CA SER A 72 2.46 14.07 -2.21
C SER A 72 2.52 13.20 -0.95
N VAL A 73 1.70 13.56 0.03
CA VAL A 73 1.53 12.84 1.30
C VAL A 73 0.56 11.68 1.09
N ALA A 74 0.84 10.54 1.72
CA ALA A 74 -0.12 9.45 1.88
C ALA A 74 -0.46 9.33 3.37
N ASP A 75 -1.64 8.77 3.68
CA ASP A 75 -2.10 8.54 5.05
C ASP A 75 -1.05 7.80 5.89
N PHE A 76 -0.30 6.90 5.23
CA PHE A 76 0.87 6.22 5.79
C PHE A 76 2.00 6.16 4.76
N GLY A 77 3.23 6.52 5.15
CA GLY A 77 4.44 6.35 4.36
C GLY A 77 5.25 7.62 4.06
N ARG A 78 6.33 7.48 3.30
CA ARG A 78 7.28 8.58 2.99
C ARG A 78 6.69 9.60 2.02
N ILE A 79 7.00 10.89 2.18
CA ILE A 79 6.52 11.91 1.24
C ILE A 79 7.12 11.67 -0.15
N LYS A 80 6.29 11.76 -1.19
CA LYS A 80 6.68 11.57 -2.59
C LYS A 80 6.55 12.89 -3.35
N THR A 81 7.21 13.00 -4.50
CA THR A 81 7.07 14.13 -5.42
C THR A 81 6.53 13.64 -6.74
N THR A 82 5.47 14.25 -7.27
CA THR A 82 4.94 13.92 -8.60
C THR A 82 5.83 14.54 -9.70
N PRO A 83 5.76 14.09 -10.96
CA PRO A 83 6.45 14.75 -12.08
C PRO A 83 6.08 16.24 -12.18
N GLN A 84 4.79 16.56 -12.08
CA GLN A 84 4.32 17.94 -12.03
C GLN A 84 4.91 18.71 -10.83
N GLY A 85 4.95 18.08 -9.65
CA GLY A 85 5.62 18.64 -8.48
C GLY A 85 7.10 18.88 -8.70
N ALA A 86 7.80 17.98 -9.40
CA ALA A 86 9.19 18.17 -9.77
C ALA A 86 9.36 19.38 -10.70
N LYS A 87 8.48 19.57 -11.70
CA LYS A 87 8.49 20.76 -12.56
C LYS A 87 8.32 22.05 -11.76
N THR A 88 7.33 22.11 -10.88
CA THR A 88 7.11 23.28 -10.02
C THR A 88 8.30 23.52 -9.10
N LEU A 89 8.87 22.46 -8.53
CA LEU A 89 10.04 22.55 -7.65
C LEU A 89 11.28 23.07 -8.40
N ILE A 90 11.52 22.59 -9.63
CA ILE A 90 12.60 23.09 -10.50
C ILE A 90 12.38 24.57 -10.82
N ALA A 91 11.17 24.97 -11.18
CA ALA A 91 10.85 26.37 -11.49
C ALA A 91 11.12 27.28 -10.28
N LEU A 92 10.67 26.88 -9.09
CA LEU A 92 10.92 27.61 -7.84
C LEU A 92 12.41 27.73 -7.53
N TYR A 93 13.17 26.67 -7.76
CA TYR A 93 14.62 26.68 -7.60
C TYR A 93 15.29 27.66 -8.58
N GLN A 94 14.94 27.60 -9.86
CA GLN A 94 15.49 28.46 -10.91
C GLN A 94 15.14 29.94 -10.70
N ALA A 95 13.97 30.22 -10.13
CA ALA A 95 13.56 31.57 -9.75
C ALA A 95 14.22 32.08 -8.45
N GLY A 96 15.05 31.27 -7.80
CA GLY A 96 15.72 31.61 -6.55
C GLY A 96 14.82 31.54 -5.30
N GLY A 97 13.61 31.00 -5.43
CA GLY A 97 12.62 30.94 -4.36
C GLY A 97 12.89 29.88 -3.29
N LEU A 98 13.88 29.00 -3.49
CA LEU A 98 14.20 27.91 -2.54
C LEU A 98 15.45 28.14 -1.69
N PHE A 99 16.11 29.29 -1.83
CA PHE A 99 17.28 29.64 -1.02
C PHE A 99 16.86 30.20 0.34
N SER A 100 17.61 29.85 1.38
CA SER A 100 17.39 30.46 2.70
C SER A 100 17.77 31.94 2.67
N GLU A 101 17.29 32.73 3.64
CA GLU A 101 17.71 34.14 3.74
C GLU A 101 19.22 34.32 3.87
N ARG A 102 19.89 33.35 4.49
CA ARG A 102 21.35 33.34 4.65
C ARG A 102 22.08 33.00 3.36
N ASP A 103 21.40 32.28 2.45
CA ASP A 103 21.93 31.78 1.19
C ASP A 103 21.35 32.55 -0.01
N LYS A 104 20.73 33.72 0.18
CA LYS A 104 20.19 34.56 -0.92
C LYS A 104 21.22 34.93 -1.99
N LYS A 105 22.52 34.83 -1.67
CA LYS A 105 23.64 35.06 -2.61
C LYS A 105 24.13 33.78 -3.30
N ALA A 106 23.64 32.61 -2.91
CA ALA A 106 23.94 31.36 -3.59
C ALA A 106 23.44 31.45 -5.03
N LYS A 107 24.25 30.99 -5.96
CA LYS A 107 23.91 31.00 -7.38
C LYS A 107 23.08 29.75 -7.69
N VAL A 108 22.07 29.93 -8.55
CA VAL A 108 21.38 28.82 -9.20
C VAL A 108 22.41 28.08 -10.05
N GLU A 109 22.67 26.83 -9.68
CA GLU A 109 23.47 25.88 -10.47
C GLU A 109 22.54 24.94 -11.26
N PRO A 110 23.04 24.27 -12.32
CA PRO A 110 22.25 23.31 -13.08
C PRO A 110 21.62 22.23 -12.19
N VAL A 111 20.31 22.01 -12.36
CA VAL A 111 19.59 20.91 -11.70
C VAL A 111 20.11 19.58 -12.24
N HIS A 112 20.15 18.56 -11.39
CA HIS A 112 20.57 17.22 -11.81
C HIS A 112 19.69 16.69 -12.95
N ASP A 113 20.30 16.18 -14.03
CA ASP A 113 19.59 15.72 -15.24
C ASP A 113 18.48 14.70 -14.94
N GLU A 114 18.70 13.83 -13.95
CA GLU A 114 17.72 12.84 -13.49
C GLU A 114 16.39 13.49 -13.05
N LEU A 115 16.44 14.63 -12.36
CA LEU A 115 15.24 15.33 -11.90
C LEU A 115 14.51 16.00 -13.07
N ILE A 116 15.24 16.51 -14.06
CA ILE A 116 14.68 17.09 -15.29
C ILE A 116 13.96 16.00 -16.09
N VAL A 117 14.63 14.88 -16.34
CA VAL A 117 14.04 13.72 -17.04
C VAL A 117 12.81 13.20 -16.30
N TYR A 118 12.85 13.13 -14.97
CA TYR A 118 11.70 12.72 -14.16
C TYR A 118 10.53 13.71 -14.27
N ALA A 119 10.79 15.01 -14.23
CA ALA A 119 9.77 16.04 -14.42
C ALA A 119 9.00 15.83 -15.74
N ASP A 120 9.70 15.47 -16.82
CA ASP A 120 9.08 15.25 -18.14
C ASP A 120 8.52 13.84 -18.35
N SER A 121 8.60 12.95 -17.35
CA SER A 121 8.21 11.54 -17.46
C SER A 121 6.72 11.24 -17.24
N GLU A 122 5.88 12.26 -17.02
CA GLU A 122 4.49 12.09 -16.59
C GLU A 122 3.67 11.11 -17.44
N ALA A 123 3.69 11.28 -18.77
CA ALA A 123 2.97 10.41 -19.69
C ALA A 123 3.43 8.95 -19.58
N ALA A 124 4.75 8.72 -19.52
CA ALA A 124 5.30 7.38 -19.39
C ALA A 124 4.95 6.71 -18.05
N LEU A 125 4.86 7.49 -16.96
CA LEU A 125 4.44 6.97 -15.65
C LEU A 125 2.94 6.68 -15.58
N ILE A 126 2.12 7.46 -16.29
CA ILE A 126 0.69 7.22 -16.50
C ILE A 126 0.50 5.88 -17.22
N ASP A 127 1.24 5.61 -18.30
CA ASP A 127 1.17 4.34 -19.03
C ASP A 127 1.59 3.15 -18.16
N LYS A 128 2.66 3.30 -17.38
CA LYS A 128 3.09 2.27 -16.42
C LYS A 128 2.03 2.01 -15.34
N THR A 129 1.37 3.07 -14.86
CA THR A 129 0.28 2.97 -13.88
C THR A 129 -0.90 2.17 -14.46
N LEU A 130 -1.26 2.43 -15.72
CA LEU A 130 -2.31 1.66 -16.41
C LEU A 130 -1.93 0.19 -16.55
N ALA A 131 -0.69 -0.09 -16.96
CA ALA A 131 -0.21 -1.46 -17.10
C ALA A 131 -0.23 -2.24 -15.77
N ILE A 132 0.16 -1.59 -14.65
CA ILE A 132 0.08 -2.19 -13.31
C ILE A 132 -1.37 -2.52 -12.95
N LYS A 133 -2.29 -1.56 -13.11
CA LYS A 133 -3.70 -1.78 -12.77
C LYS A 133 -4.37 -2.84 -13.64
N GLU A 134 -4.03 -2.87 -14.92
CA GLU A 134 -4.51 -3.90 -15.85
C GLU A 134 -3.99 -5.28 -15.45
N ALA A 135 -2.72 -5.40 -15.05
CA ALA A 135 -2.13 -6.64 -14.57
C ALA A 135 -2.76 -7.09 -13.24
N GLU A 136 -2.96 -6.18 -12.29
CA GLU A 136 -3.65 -6.46 -11.01
C GLU A 136 -5.09 -6.91 -11.24
N ARG A 137 -5.81 -6.24 -12.17
CA ARG A 137 -7.16 -6.61 -12.58
C ARG A 137 -7.20 -8.02 -13.14
N LYS A 138 -6.33 -8.34 -14.11
CA LYS A 138 -6.25 -9.67 -14.71
C LYS A 138 -5.91 -10.74 -13.68
N ALA A 139 -4.90 -10.50 -12.83
CA ALA A 139 -4.52 -11.44 -11.77
C ALA A 139 -5.66 -11.69 -10.77
N LYS A 140 -6.46 -10.65 -10.47
CA LYS A 140 -7.65 -10.78 -9.63
C LYS A 140 -8.75 -11.59 -10.33
N GLU A 141 -9.04 -11.29 -11.60
CA GLU A 141 -10.02 -12.01 -12.41
C GLU A 141 -9.65 -13.49 -12.54
N GLU A 142 -8.40 -13.81 -12.89
CA GLU A 142 -7.88 -15.18 -12.95
C GLU A 142 -8.00 -15.90 -11.60
N ARG A 143 -7.72 -15.20 -10.51
CA ARG A 143 -7.86 -15.77 -9.16
C ARG A 143 -9.31 -16.04 -8.80
N GLU A 144 -10.22 -15.13 -9.12
CA GLU A 144 -11.66 -15.30 -8.90
C GLU A 144 -12.22 -16.44 -9.76
N GLU A 145 -11.78 -16.56 -11.01
CA GLU A 145 -12.15 -17.67 -11.91
C GLU A 145 -11.71 -19.02 -11.33
N ARG A 146 -10.47 -19.13 -10.85
CA ARG A 146 -9.96 -20.35 -10.20
C ARG A 146 -10.69 -20.68 -8.91
N ILE A 147 -11.13 -19.68 -8.15
CA ILE A 147 -11.91 -19.90 -6.93
C ILE A 147 -13.31 -20.40 -7.26
N ASN A 148 -13.94 -19.84 -8.30
CA ASN A 148 -15.33 -20.15 -8.65
C ASN A 148 -15.47 -21.43 -9.47
N ASN A 149 -14.42 -21.87 -10.18
CA ASN A 149 -14.41 -23.09 -11.00
C ASN A 149 -13.35 -24.10 -10.51
N PRO A 150 -13.44 -24.58 -9.25
CA PRO A 150 -12.43 -25.45 -8.65
C PRO A 150 -12.25 -26.80 -9.36
N GLU A 151 -13.23 -27.25 -10.14
CA GLU A 151 -13.19 -28.46 -10.96
C GLU A 151 -12.16 -28.42 -12.09
N THR A 152 -11.71 -27.23 -12.48
CA THR A 152 -10.71 -27.04 -13.56
C THR A 152 -9.26 -27.13 -13.07
N LEU A 153 -9.04 -27.15 -11.75
CA LEU A 153 -7.72 -27.09 -11.14
C LEU A 153 -7.03 -28.45 -11.11
N SER A 154 -5.70 -28.44 -11.03
CA SER A 154 -4.85 -29.62 -10.85
C SER A 154 -4.09 -29.57 -9.53
N VAL A 155 -3.42 -30.66 -9.14
CA VAL A 155 -2.54 -30.68 -7.94
C VAL A 155 -1.50 -29.56 -7.97
N LYS A 156 -0.97 -29.22 -9.16
CA LYS A 156 0.06 -28.18 -9.33
C LYS A 156 -0.43 -26.79 -8.97
N ASP A 157 -1.74 -26.58 -9.00
CA ASP A 157 -2.40 -25.33 -8.64
C ASP A 157 -2.55 -25.17 -7.12
N PHE A 158 -2.43 -26.26 -6.36
CA PHE A 158 -2.78 -26.28 -4.95
C PHE A 158 -1.76 -25.52 -4.13
N THR A 159 -2.20 -24.37 -3.63
CA THR A 159 -1.47 -23.56 -2.66
C THR A 159 -2.36 -23.32 -1.45
N TYR A 160 -1.74 -23.04 -0.29
CA TYR A 160 -2.49 -22.73 0.92
C TYR A 160 -3.54 -21.63 0.70
N SER A 161 -3.15 -20.52 0.05
CA SER A 161 -4.04 -19.37 -0.14
C SER A 161 -5.21 -19.70 -1.06
N LEU A 162 -4.97 -20.39 -2.18
CA LEU A 162 -6.02 -20.74 -3.13
C LEU A 162 -7.01 -21.73 -2.51
N LEU A 163 -6.52 -22.81 -1.91
CA LEU A 163 -7.37 -23.82 -1.26
C LEU A 163 -8.18 -23.20 -0.11
N ASN A 164 -7.55 -22.35 0.70
CA ASN A 164 -8.26 -21.72 1.81
C ASN A 164 -9.41 -20.83 1.34
N ASP A 165 -9.23 -20.10 0.24
CA ASP A 165 -10.26 -19.23 -0.32
C ASP A 165 -11.36 -20.01 -1.03
N ILE A 166 -11.03 -21.07 -1.78
CA ILE A 166 -12.03 -22.00 -2.36
C ILE A 166 -12.94 -22.55 -1.25
N PHE A 167 -12.35 -23.15 -0.21
CA PHE A 167 -13.14 -23.68 0.90
C PHE A 167 -13.97 -22.60 1.59
N PHE A 168 -13.44 -21.38 1.73
CA PHE A 168 -14.17 -20.29 2.36
C PHE A 168 -15.36 -19.83 1.51
N VAL A 169 -15.19 -19.71 0.19
CA VAL A 169 -16.24 -19.28 -0.74
C VAL A 169 -17.33 -20.35 -0.87
N HIS A 170 -16.96 -21.62 -1.00
CA HIS A 170 -17.92 -22.70 -1.27
C HIS A 170 -18.54 -23.32 -0.02
N LEU A 171 -17.80 -23.40 1.10
CA LEU A 171 -18.25 -24.05 2.34
C LEU A 171 -18.36 -23.10 3.55
N GLY A 172 -18.00 -21.83 3.36
CA GLY A 172 -18.11 -20.80 4.40
C GLY A 172 -17.07 -20.92 5.52
N LYS A 173 -17.32 -20.19 6.62
CA LYS A 173 -16.48 -20.22 7.83
C LYS A 173 -16.75 -21.49 8.61
N CYS A 174 -15.71 -22.26 8.92
CA CYS A 174 -15.83 -23.50 9.67
C CYS A 174 -14.70 -23.71 10.69
N THR A 175 -14.95 -24.60 11.64
CA THR A 175 -13.95 -25.23 12.50
C THR A 175 -14.14 -26.74 12.42
N GLY A 176 -13.08 -27.51 12.61
CA GLY A 176 -13.11 -28.97 12.42
C GLY A 176 -12.79 -29.35 10.98
N GLN A 177 -13.26 -30.52 10.55
CA GLN A 177 -12.94 -31.12 9.26
C GLN A 177 -14.04 -30.85 8.24
N GLN A 178 -13.63 -30.50 7.03
CA GLN A 178 -14.48 -30.39 5.84
C GLN A 178 -13.79 -31.06 4.66
N GLU A 179 -14.58 -31.52 3.70
CA GLU A 179 -14.07 -32.15 2.49
C GLU A 179 -14.78 -31.56 1.27
N MET A 180 -14.03 -31.41 0.18
CA MET A 180 -14.53 -30.94 -1.11
C MET A 180 -13.70 -31.55 -2.23
N ASN A 181 -14.35 -31.88 -3.34
CA ASN A 181 -13.64 -32.25 -4.56
C ASN A 181 -13.17 -31.00 -5.32
N ILE A 182 -11.88 -30.96 -5.67
CA ILE A 182 -11.24 -29.89 -6.45
C ILE A 182 -10.44 -30.56 -7.55
N GLY A 183 -10.71 -30.27 -8.82
CA GLY A 183 -10.03 -30.97 -9.92
C GLY A 183 -10.31 -32.48 -10.00
N GLY A 184 -11.43 -32.94 -9.42
CA GLY A 184 -11.69 -34.38 -9.23
C GLY A 184 -10.89 -35.03 -8.10
N ILE A 185 -10.11 -34.26 -7.33
CA ILE A 185 -9.30 -34.72 -6.20
C ILE A 185 -10.05 -34.43 -4.90
N PRO A 186 -10.29 -35.43 -4.03
CA PRO A 186 -10.86 -35.20 -2.71
C PRO A 186 -9.82 -34.49 -1.83
N VAL A 187 -10.14 -33.24 -1.47
CA VAL A 187 -9.32 -32.43 -0.57
C VAL A 187 -10.02 -32.33 0.77
N THR A 188 -9.32 -32.67 1.84
CA THR A 188 -9.79 -32.49 3.22
C THR A 188 -9.14 -31.26 3.83
N LYS A 189 -9.92 -30.32 4.34
CA LYS A 189 -9.46 -29.19 5.16
C LYS A 189 -9.78 -29.44 6.62
N THR A 190 -8.81 -29.24 7.50
CA THR A 190 -8.98 -29.23 8.95
C THR A 190 -8.64 -27.86 9.50
N VAL A 191 -9.54 -27.28 10.29
CA VAL A 191 -9.37 -25.97 10.94
C VAL A 191 -9.43 -26.14 12.45
N LEU A 192 -8.31 -25.90 13.13
CA LEU A 192 -8.18 -26.02 14.57
C LEU A 192 -8.01 -24.63 15.21
N PRO A 193 -8.94 -24.19 16.08
CA PRO A 193 -8.82 -22.91 16.77
C PRO A 193 -7.81 -23.00 17.91
N HIS A 194 -6.87 -22.06 17.95
CA HIS A 194 -5.93 -21.85 19.04
C HIS A 194 -6.14 -20.50 19.69
N ARG A 195 -5.96 -20.42 21.01
CA ARG A 195 -6.13 -19.17 21.77
C ARG A 195 -4.83 -18.64 22.33
N SER A 196 -4.73 -17.31 22.42
CA SER A 196 -3.72 -16.64 23.24
C SER A 196 -3.77 -17.13 24.70
N ASN A 197 -2.68 -17.04 25.47
CA ASN A 197 -2.68 -17.42 26.89
C ASN A 197 -3.78 -16.70 27.71
N SER A 198 -4.04 -15.43 27.40
CA SER A 198 -5.12 -14.63 28.01
C SER A 198 -6.53 -15.05 27.58
N GLY A 199 -6.67 -15.80 26.49
CA GLY A 199 -7.93 -16.24 25.91
C GLY A 199 -8.66 -15.18 25.08
N LYS A 200 -8.16 -13.92 25.05
CA LYS A 200 -8.80 -12.77 24.39
C LYS A 200 -8.69 -12.82 22.87
N SER A 201 -7.57 -13.31 22.37
CA SER A 201 -7.31 -13.46 20.93
C SER A 201 -7.32 -14.92 20.53
N ARG A 202 -7.75 -15.20 19.29
CA ARG A 202 -7.72 -16.51 18.65
C ARG A 202 -7.01 -16.42 17.30
N ASP A 203 -6.39 -17.52 16.91
CA ASP A 203 -5.87 -17.76 15.57
C ASP A 203 -6.16 -19.23 15.23
N PHE A 204 -5.96 -19.61 13.98
CA PHE A 204 -6.32 -20.94 13.49
C PHE A 204 -5.12 -21.60 12.84
N GLU A 205 -4.96 -22.87 13.20
CA GLU A 205 -4.16 -23.82 12.44
C GLU A 205 -5.06 -24.42 11.36
N VAL A 206 -4.56 -24.45 10.14
CA VAL A 206 -5.31 -24.92 8.98
C VAL A 206 -4.44 -25.89 8.20
N THR A 207 -4.96 -27.09 7.96
CA THR A 207 -4.25 -28.14 7.24
C THR A 207 -5.12 -28.70 6.13
N PHE A 208 -4.54 -28.86 4.95
CA PHE A 208 -5.14 -29.54 3.80
C PHE A 208 -4.46 -30.87 3.57
N TYR A 209 -5.24 -31.91 3.32
CA TYR A 209 -4.78 -33.24 2.92
C TYR A 209 -5.44 -33.63 1.61
N PHE A 210 -4.66 -34.22 0.71
CA PHE A 210 -5.13 -34.78 -0.55
C PHE A 210 -4.14 -35.84 -1.04
N THR A 211 -4.56 -36.66 -2.00
CA THR A 211 -3.69 -37.63 -2.68
C THR A 211 -3.37 -37.08 -4.06
N ASP A 212 -2.10 -37.10 -4.45
CA ASP A 212 -1.67 -36.63 -5.76
C ASP A 212 -1.83 -37.70 -6.86
N GLU A 213 -1.44 -37.33 -8.08
CA GLU A 213 -1.49 -38.19 -9.27
C GLU A 213 -0.60 -39.45 -9.15
N CYS A 214 0.40 -39.43 -8.26
CA CYS A 214 1.28 -40.57 -7.99
C CYS A 214 0.72 -41.50 -6.89
N GLY A 215 -0.41 -41.15 -6.28
CA GLY A 215 -0.98 -41.88 -5.16
C GLY A 215 -0.36 -41.51 -3.81
N GLU A 216 0.49 -40.47 -3.75
CA GLU A 216 1.12 -40.04 -2.51
C GLU A 216 0.25 -39.01 -1.77
N ARG A 217 0.21 -39.12 -0.44
CA ARG A 217 -0.53 -38.19 0.40
C ARG A 217 0.28 -36.91 0.59
N GLN A 218 -0.30 -35.81 0.15
CA GLN A 218 0.26 -34.47 0.29
C GLN A 218 -0.37 -33.71 1.46
N THR A 219 0.37 -32.76 2.02
CA THR A 219 -0.09 -31.91 3.12
C THR A 219 0.35 -30.46 2.91
N ILE A 220 -0.59 -29.53 3.01
CA ILE A 220 -0.33 -28.08 2.98
C ILE A 220 -0.89 -27.47 4.26
N SER A 221 -0.08 -26.78 5.06
CA SER A 221 -0.54 -26.26 6.35
C SER A 221 -0.09 -24.84 6.65
N LYS A 222 -0.87 -24.19 7.51
CA LYS A 222 -0.52 -22.96 8.22
C LYS A 222 -0.65 -23.25 9.72
N SER A 223 0.45 -23.14 10.45
CA SER A 223 0.46 -23.22 11.91
C SER A 223 -0.20 -22.00 12.53
N SER A 224 -0.82 -22.16 13.70
CA SER A 224 -1.24 -21.01 14.48
C SER A 224 -0.05 -20.40 15.24
N GLN A 225 -0.01 -19.07 15.35
CA GLN A 225 0.92 -18.37 16.24
C GLN A 225 0.70 -18.73 17.73
N TYR A 226 -0.45 -19.32 18.06
CA TYR A 226 -0.81 -19.70 19.41
C TYR A 226 -0.68 -21.20 19.69
N THR A 227 -0.24 -22.02 18.73
CA THR A 227 -0.12 -23.48 18.92
C THR A 227 0.70 -23.84 20.16
N GLY A 228 1.80 -23.12 20.42
CA GLY A 228 2.68 -23.39 21.58
C GLY A 228 2.20 -22.86 22.94
N ASN A 229 1.06 -22.15 22.99
CA ASN A 229 0.57 -21.53 24.22
C ASN A 229 0.09 -22.56 25.24
N ARG A 230 0.40 -22.30 26.51
CA ARG A 230 0.00 -23.10 27.67
C ARG A 230 -1.51 -23.42 27.69
N ARG A 231 -2.34 -22.47 27.25
CA ARG A 231 -3.79 -22.63 27.19
C ARG A 231 -4.25 -23.72 26.20
N ASN A 232 -3.48 -23.98 25.13
CA ASN A 232 -3.82 -24.97 24.11
C ASN A 232 -3.10 -26.31 24.35
N ASP A 233 -2.42 -26.46 25.49
CA ASP A 233 -1.62 -27.63 25.85
C ASP A 233 -2.21 -28.29 27.10
N ALA A 234 -2.82 -29.45 26.96
CA ALA A 234 -3.55 -30.12 28.03
C ALA A 234 -2.69 -30.37 29.29
N ASP A 235 -1.40 -30.66 29.12
CA ASP A 235 -0.48 -30.98 30.22
C ASP A 235 -0.01 -29.74 30.97
N ARG A 236 0.07 -28.60 30.25
CA ARG A 236 0.51 -27.32 30.83
C ARG A 236 -0.66 -26.40 31.21
N ASN A 237 -1.91 -26.72 30.85
CA ASN A 237 -3.08 -25.87 31.00
C ASN A 237 -3.57 -25.65 32.46
N HIS A 238 -2.81 -26.09 33.49
CA HIS A 238 -3.06 -26.02 34.95
C HIS A 238 -4.23 -25.10 35.42
N GLY A 239 -5.48 -25.48 35.15
CA GLY A 239 -6.68 -24.76 35.57
C GLY A 239 -6.98 -23.39 34.94
N LEU A 240 -6.41 -23.02 33.77
CA LEU A 240 -6.84 -21.78 33.10
C LEU A 240 -8.32 -21.87 32.71
N PRO A 241 -9.13 -20.81 32.95
CA PRO A 241 -10.56 -20.86 32.69
C PRO A 241 -10.84 -21.10 31.20
N ASN A 242 -11.60 -22.16 30.89
CA ASN A 242 -12.18 -22.35 29.58
C ASN A 242 -13.06 -21.12 29.28
N SER A 243 -12.74 -20.38 28.22
CA SER A 243 -13.52 -19.22 27.79
C SER A 243 -14.84 -19.65 27.13
N ARG A 244 -15.59 -20.58 27.73
CA ARG A 244 -17.00 -20.84 27.46
C ARG A 244 -17.84 -19.88 28.28
N ARG A 245 -17.74 -18.60 27.98
CA ARG A 245 -18.77 -17.60 28.30
C ARG A 245 -18.71 -16.59 27.17
N TYR A 246 -19.57 -16.79 26.19
CA TYR A 246 -20.22 -15.84 25.29
C TYR A 246 -20.84 -16.73 24.20
N GLN A 247 -22.10 -17.11 24.45
CA GLN A 247 -23.05 -17.52 23.41
C GLN A 247 -23.28 -16.34 22.47
#